data_AF-A0A645GIE2-F1
#
_entry.id   AF-A0A645GIE2-F1
#
_cell.length_a   1.000
_cell.length_b   1.000
_cell.length_c   1.000
_cell.angle_alpha   90.00
_cell.angle_beta   90.00
_cell.angle_gamma   90.00
#
_symmetry.space_group_name_H-M   'P 1'
#
loop_
_entity.id
_entity.type
_entity.pdbx_description
1 polymer ?
#
loop_
_entity_poly.entity_id
_entity_poly.type
_entity_poly.pdbx_seq_one_letter_code
_entity_poly.pdbx_strand_id
1 'polypeptide(L)'
;MVAENRPYVLIGPGRWGSSDHWLGIPVKWPQISNARVIVESGLEQYRIDPSQGTHFFQNLTSLGVSYFTINPFQKDGTYDLDFLDNCAAEYESQYIRHVHFDQPLVVKVDGRKNMGVVMKPDTTIHNA
;
A
#
# COMPACT_ATOMS: atom_id res chain seq x y z
N MET A 1 -12.95 0.44 -8.70
CA MET A 1 -11.75 1.34 -8.58
C MET A 1 -11.41 2.12 -9.85
N VAL A 2 -10.81 1.51 -10.90
CA VAL A 2 -10.39 2.25 -12.12
C VAL A 2 -11.59 2.88 -12.85
N ALA A 3 -12.66 2.11 -13.07
CA ALA A 3 -13.87 2.60 -13.73
C ALA A 3 -14.57 3.73 -12.95
N GLU A 4 -14.41 3.76 -11.63
CA GLU A 4 -14.96 4.78 -10.73
C GLU A 4 -13.97 5.95 -10.50
N ASN A 5 -12.78 5.92 -11.10
CA ASN A 5 -11.69 6.87 -10.84
C ASN A 5 -11.40 7.07 -9.34
N ARG A 6 -11.51 6.00 -8.53
CA ARG A 6 -11.27 6.04 -7.08
C ARG A 6 -9.83 5.65 -6.77
N PRO A 7 -8.96 6.60 -6.37
CA PRO A 7 -7.60 6.29 -5.96
C PRO A 7 -7.62 5.53 -4.63
N TYR A 8 -6.60 4.70 -4.40
CA TYR A 8 -6.50 3.92 -3.17
C TYR A 8 -5.05 3.74 -2.69
N VAL A 9 -4.92 3.28 -1.44
CA VAL A 9 -3.68 2.81 -0.85
C VAL A 9 -3.65 1.29 -0.99
N LEU A 10 -2.58 0.74 -1.57
CA LEU A 10 -2.37 -0.70 -1.69
C LEU A 10 -1.33 -1.13 -0.67
N ILE A 11 -1.68 -2.06 0.21
CA ILE A 11 -0.76 -2.61 1.23
C ILE A 11 -0.72 -4.11 1.02
N GLY A 12 0.47 -4.70 1.00
CA GLY A 12 0.59 -6.14 0.90
C GLY A 12 1.98 -6.66 1.24
N PRO A 13 2.09 -7.96 1.53
CA PRO A 13 3.36 -8.61 1.76
C PRO A 13 4.14 -8.74 0.45
N GLY A 14 5.45 -8.59 0.55
CA GLY A 14 6.33 -8.94 -0.54
C GLY A 14 6.41 -7.90 -1.67
N ARG A 15 6.97 -8.31 -2.81
CA ARG A 15 7.21 -7.47 -3.98
C ARG A 15 6.03 -7.49 -4.95
N TRP A 16 5.41 -6.34 -5.19
CA TRP A 16 4.36 -6.23 -6.20
C TRP A 16 4.95 -6.32 -7.62
N GLY A 17 4.33 -7.14 -8.46
CA GLY A 17 4.78 -7.37 -9.83
C GLY A 17 5.97 -8.34 -9.94
N SER A 18 6.26 -9.10 -8.88
CA SER A 18 7.17 -10.24 -8.97
C SER A 18 6.51 -11.40 -9.70
N SER A 19 7.21 -12.01 -10.66
CA SER A 19 6.80 -13.30 -11.23
C SER A 19 7.10 -14.48 -10.30
N ASP A 20 7.96 -14.26 -9.29
CA ASP A 20 8.24 -15.22 -8.24
C ASP A 20 7.25 -15.02 -7.07
N HIS A 21 6.38 -16.00 -6.87
CA HIS A 21 5.32 -16.00 -5.86
C HIS A 21 5.87 -16.10 -4.43
N TRP A 22 7.11 -16.58 -4.25
CA TRP A 22 7.77 -16.62 -2.94
C TRP A 22 8.25 -15.24 -2.51
N LEU A 23 8.51 -14.36 -3.48
CA LEU A 23 9.03 -13.02 -3.24
C LEU A 23 7.94 -11.95 -3.20
N GLY A 24 6.73 -12.25 -3.66
CA GLY A 24 5.63 -11.29 -3.64
C GLY A 24 4.45 -11.67 -4.52
N ILE A 25 3.69 -10.65 -4.91
CA ILE A 25 2.39 -10.82 -5.57
C ILE A 25 2.54 -10.53 -7.06
N PRO A 26 2.22 -11.48 -7.95
CA PRO A 26 2.27 -11.27 -9.39
C PRO A 26 1.11 -10.38 -9.84
N VAL A 27 1.43 -9.13 -10.16
CA VAL A 27 0.49 -8.18 -10.75
C VAL A 27 1.11 -7.46 -11.94
N LYS A 28 0.27 -7.13 -12.91
CA LYS A 28 0.60 -6.24 -14.02
C LYS A 28 0.19 -4.81 -13.65
N TRP A 29 0.93 -3.82 -14.16
CA TRP A 29 0.64 -2.41 -13.89
C TRP A 29 -0.83 -2.01 -14.07
N PRO A 30 -1.53 -2.37 -15.17
CA PRO A 30 -2.94 -1.98 -15.36
C PRO A 30 -3.89 -2.52 -14.28
N GLN A 31 -3.51 -3.55 -13.54
CA GLN A 31 -4.32 -4.11 -12.46
C GLN A 31 -4.26 -3.27 -11.18
N ILE A 32 -3.18 -2.50 -10.99
CA ILE A 32 -2.95 -1.71 -9.78
C ILE A 32 -2.69 -0.22 -10.05
N SER A 33 -2.93 0.23 -11.28
CA SER A 33 -2.53 1.57 -11.74
C SER A 33 -3.29 2.73 -11.10
N ASN A 34 -4.39 2.47 -10.38
CA ASN A 34 -5.12 3.50 -9.63
C ASN A 34 -4.59 3.69 -8.20
N ALA A 35 -3.63 2.88 -7.76
CA ALA A 35 -2.98 3.08 -6.47
C ALA A 35 -2.22 4.41 -6.47
N ARG A 36 -2.41 5.22 -5.43
CA ARG A 36 -1.63 6.45 -5.18
C ARG A 36 -0.55 6.26 -4.13
N VAL A 37 -0.69 5.20 -3.33
CA VAL A 37 0.32 4.72 -2.41
C VAL A 37 0.40 3.21 -2.55
N ILE A 38 1.61 2.67 -2.63
CA ILE A 38 1.88 1.23 -2.56
C ILE A 38 2.82 1.00 -1.38
N VAL A 39 2.46 0.05 -0.53
CA VAL A 39 3.22 -0.35 0.65
C VAL A 39 3.58 -1.82 0.52
N GLU A 40 4.88 -2.08 0.49
CA GLU A 40 5.45 -3.42 0.56
C GLU A 40 5.84 -3.71 2.00
N SER A 41 5.13 -4.64 2.63
CA SER A 41 5.44 -5.14 3.95
C SER A 41 6.43 -6.29 3.86
N GLY A 42 7.51 -6.19 4.63
CA GLY A 42 8.57 -7.17 4.71
C GLY A 42 8.06 -8.51 5.22
N LEU A 43 8.64 -9.58 4.69
CA LEU A 43 8.43 -10.95 5.16
C LEU A 43 9.52 -11.28 6.19
N GLU A 44 9.19 -12.10 7.20
CA GLU A 44 10.04 -12.39 8.38
C GLU A 44 11.48 -12.78 8.04
N GLN A 45 11.72 -13.38 6.88
CA GLN A 45 13.03 -13.89 6.46
C GLN A 45 13.58 -13.24 5.19
N TYR A 46 12.94 -12.21 4.63
CA TYR A 46 13.34 -11.69 3.32
C TYR A 46 13.33 -10.17 3.24
N ARG A 47 14.49 -9.64 2.83
CA ARG A 47 14.64 -8.26 2.37
C ARG A 47 14.39 -8.24 0.88
N ILE A 48 13.39 -7.48 0.46
CA ILE A 48 13.07 -7.33 -0.96
C ILE A 48 13.77 -6.07 -1.44
N ASP A 49 14.69 -6.24 -2.38
CA ASP A 49 15.25 -5.09 -3.07
C ASP A 49 14.15 -4.50 -3.98
N PRO A 50 13.86 -3.19 -3.87
CA PRO A 50 12.90 -2.53 -4.74
C PRO A 50 13.34 -2.70 -6.19
N SER A 51 12.38 -2.91 -7.09
CA SER A 51 12.66 -3.12 -8.52
C SER A 51 13.11 -1.82 -9.18
N GLN A 52 14.36 -1.40 -8.98
CA GLN A 52 14.89 -0.12 -9.47
C GLN A 52 15.01 0.02 -11.00
N GLY A 53 14.71 -1.04 -11.79
CA GLY A 53 14.98 -1.08 -13.24
C GLY A 53 13.84 -1.53 -14.16
N THR A 54 12.57 -1.56 -13.71
CA THR A 54 11.46 -2.05 -14.53
C THR A 54 10.49 -0.94 -14.95
N HIS A 55 9.72 -1.16 -16.03
CA HIS A 55 8.60 -0.31 -16.45
C HIS A 55 7.66 0.06 -15.27
N PHE A 56 7.58 -0.81 -14.27
CA PHE A 56 6.86 -0.56 -13.03
C PHE A 56 7.38 0.68 -12.28
N PHE A 57 8.70 0.79 -12.07
CA PHE A 57 9.31 1.92 -11.36
C PHE A 57 9.20 3.24 -12.13
N GLN A 58 9.30 3.18 -13.47
CA GLN A 58 9.05 4.36 -14.32
C GLN A 58 7.62 4.86 -14.17
N ASN A 59 6.63 3.96 -14.05
CA ASN A 59 5.24 4.36 -13.79
C ASN A 59 5.06 4.97 -12.40
N LEU A 60 5.68 4.39 -11.37
CA LEU A 60 5.60 4.93 -10.01
C LEU A 60 6.07 6.39 -9.96
N THR A 61 7.24 6.64 -10.52
CA THR A 61 7.85 7.97 -10.54
C THR A 61 7.10 8.96 -11.44
N SER A 62 6.66 8.51 -12.63
CA SER A 62 6.00 9.38 -13.61
C SER A 62 4.55 9.72 -13.23
N LEU A 63 3.88 8.85 -12.48
CA LEU A 63 2.48 9.04 -12.06
C LEU A 63 2.34 9.53 -10.62
N GLY A 64 3.46 9.86 -9.96
CA GLY A 64 3.48 10.40 -8.60
C GLY A 64 2.95 9.43 -7.56
N VAL A 65 3.14 8.12 -7.77
CA VAL A 65 2.75 7.09 -6.80
C VAL A 65 3.78 7.03 -5.69
N SER A 66 3.33 7.21 -4.45
CA SER A 66 4.19 7.05 -3.29
C SER A 66 4.46 5.56 -3.06
N TYR A 67 5.73 5.18 -2.93
CA TYR A 67 6.12 3.80 -2.74
C TYR A 67 6.87 3.66 -1.42
N PHE A 68 6.31 2.88 -0.50
CA PHE A 68 6.85 2.67 0.83
C PHE A 68 7.23 1.21 1.01
N THR A 69 8.36 0.98 1.66
CA THR A 69 8.76 -0.32 2.17
C THR A 69 8.73 -0.25 3.68
N ILE A 70 8.07 -1.20 4.32
CA ILE A 70 8.05 -1.32 5.78
C ILE A 70 8.48 -2.73 6.15
N ASN A 71 9.19 -2.89 7.27
CA ASN A 71 9.57 -4.18 7.81
C ASN A 71 9.22 -4.21 9.30
N PRO A 72 8.06 -4.79 9.65
CA PRO A 72 7.63 -4.93 11.04
C PRO A 72 8.64 -5.68 11.92
N PHE A 73 9.39 -6.63 11.33
CA PHE A 73 10.39 -7.44 12.03
C PHE A 73 11.69 -6.70 12.33
N GLN A 74 11.99 -5.61 11.59
CA GLN A 74 13.19 -4.80 11.76
C GLN A 74 12.91 -3.42 12.38
N LYS A 75 11.66 -3.16 12.81
CA LYS A 75 11.19 -1.85 13.29
C LYS A 75 11.40 -0.73 12.27
N ASP A 76 11.34 -1.06 10.98
CA ASP A 76 11.50 -0.12 9.88
C ASP A 76 10.13 0.24 9.31
N GLY A 77 9.57 1.38 9.73
CA GLY A 77 8.20 1.75 9.41
C GLY A 77 7.14 0.93 10.15
N THR A 78 5.92 1.46 10.19
CA THR A 78 4.78 0.83 10.88
C THR A 78 3.48 1.15 10.16
N TYR A 79 2.48 0.32 10.41
CA TYR A 79 1.09 0.51 10.01
C TYR A 79 0.22 -0.11 11.10
N ASP A 80 -0.93 0.51 11.35
CA ASP A 80 -1.82 0.12 12.43
C ASP A 80 -2.81 -0.92 11.90
N LEU A 81 -2.41 -2.19 11.96
CA LEU A 81 -3.24 -3.33 11.55
C LEU A 81 -4.51 -3.41 12.37
N ASP A 82 -4.42 -3.26 13.69
CA ASP A 82 -5.58 -3.30 14.57
C ASP A 82 -6.63 -2.25 14.17
N PHE A 83 -6.19 -1.04 13.82
CA PHE A 83 -7.09 -0.01 13.28
C PHE A 83 -7.75 -0.44 11.96
N LEU A 84 -6.99 -0.97 11.00
CA LEU A 84 -7.51 -1.41 9.70
C LEU A 84 -8.46 -2.61 9.82
N ASP A 85 -8.17 -3.53 10.72
CA ASP A 85 -8.97 -4.72 10.99
C ASP A 85 -10.29 -4.36 11.70
N ASN A 86 -10.29 -3.32 12.53
CA ASN A 86 -11.50 -2.81 13.19
C ASN A 86 -12.37 -1.90 12.30
N CYS A 87 -11.86 -1.44 11.15
CA CYS A 87 -12.69 -0.71 10.20
C CYS A 87 -13.69 -1.65 9.51
N ALA A 88 -14.92 -1.22 9.25
CA ALA A 88 -15.87 -1.98 8.46
C ALA A 88 -15.32 -2.19 7.03
N ALA A 89 -15.20 -3.45 6.61
CA ALA A 89 -14.77 -3.78 5.26
C ALA A 89 -15.95 -3.62 4.27
N GLU A 90 -15.71 -2.90 3.18
CA GLU A 90 -16.63 -2.88 2.03
C GLU A 90 -16.60 -4.23 1.29
N TYR A 91 -15.44 -4.92 1.35
CA TYR A 91 -15.28 -6.29 0.86
C TYR A 91 -14.21 -7.04 1.65
N GLU A 92 -14.46 -8.32 1.92
CA GLU A 92 -13.52 -9.20 2.62
C GLU A 92 -13.54 -10.61 2.04
N SER A 93 -12.35 -11.21 1.95
CA SER A 93 -12.10 -12.58 1.52
C SER A 93 -10.95 -13.17 2.33
N GLN A 94 -10.59 -14.42 2.08
CA GLN A 94 -9.43 -15.07 2.71
C GLN A 94 -8.10 -14.31 2.48
N TYR A 95 -7.96 -13.55 1.39
CA TYR A 95 -6.67 -12.95 0.99
C TYR A 95 -6.68 -11.43 0.91
N ILE A 96 -7.85 -10.81 0.84
CA ILE A 96 -8.00 -9.38 0.57
C ILE A 96 -9.07 -8.81 1.50
N ARG A 97 -8.73 -7.69 2.14
CA ARG A 97 -9.63 -6.81 2.86
C ARG A 97 -9.64 -5.44 2.18
N HIS A 98 -10.82 -4.93 1.87
CA HIS A 98 -11.01 -3.60 1.29
C HIS A 98 -11.80 -2.75 2.27
N VAL A 99 -11.15 -1.69 2.76
CA VAL A 99 -11.75 -0.69 3.65
C VAL A 99 -11.96 0.60 2.87
N HIS A 100 -13.15 1.16 3.01
CA HIS A 100 -13.49 2.47 2.44
C HIS A 100 -13.59 3.52 3.55
N PHE A 101 -13.07 4.70 3.25
CA PHE A 101 -13.19 5.88 4.10
C PHE A 101 -13.94 6.96 3.32
N ASP A 102 -14.96 7.55 3.93
CA ASP A 102 -15.74 8.65 3.33
C ASP A 102 -14.88 9.91 3.13
N GLN A 103 -13.90 10.11 4.00
CA GLN A 103 -12.95 11.20 3.92
C GLN A 103 -11.65 10.76 3.23
N PRO A 104 -11.05 11.63 2.40
CA PRO A 104 -9.78 11.32 1.75
C PRO A 104 -8.67 11.15 2.78
N LEU A 105 -7.83 10.12 2.58
CA LEU A 105 -6.61 9.94 3.36
C LEU A 105 -5.57 10.99 2.96
N VAL A 106 -4.93 11.59 3.97
CA VAL A 106 -3.84 12.54 3.72
C VAL A 106 -2.51 11.80 3.71
N VAL A 107 -1.77 11.95 2.61
CA VAL A 107 -0.45 11.35 2.40
C VAL A 107 0.59 12.46 2.33
N LYS A 108 1.67 12.35 3.09
CA LYS A 108 2.81 13.27 3.05
C LYS A 108 4.09 12.49 2.78
N VAL A 109 4.92 12.97 1.86
CA VAL A 109 6.19 12.34 1.48
C VAL A 109 7.29 13.38 1.43
N ASP A 110 8.42 13.07 2.08
CA ASP A 110 9.68 13.79 1.98
C ASP A 110 10.73 12.83 1.38
N GLY A 111 10.88 12.90 0.05
CA GLY A 111 11.85 12.09 -0.68
C GLY A 111 13.31 12.47 -0.41
N ARG A 112 13.59 13.63 0.21
CA ARG A 112 14.96 13.99 0.62
C ARG A 112 15.36 13.31 1.92
N LYS A 113 14.38 13.08 2.80
CA LYS A 113 14.57 12.39 4.08
C LYS A 113 14.21 10.91 4.04
N ASN A 114 13.73 10.40 2.90
CA ASN A 114 13.16 9.05 2.76
C ASN A 114 12.07 8.78 3.80
N MET A 115 11.20 9.78 4.05
CA MET A 115 10.12 9.66 5.02
C MET A 115 8.76 9.81 4.34
N GLY A 116 7.79 9.04 4.80
CA GLY A 116 6.40 9.14 4.36
C GLY A 116 5.44 8.83 5.51
N VAL A 117 4.25 9.41 5.45
CA VAL A 117 3.16 9.09 6.38
C VAL A 117 1.83 9.11 5.65
N VAL A 118 1.00 8.11 5.93
CA VAL A 118 -0.42 8.11 5.61
C VAL A 118 -1.15 8.36 6.92
N MET A 119 -1.90 9.46 7.00
CA MET A 119 -2.63 9.81 8.21
C MET A 119 -3.94 9.04 8.25
N LYS A 120 -4.35 8.60 9.45
CA LYS A 120 -5.70 8.07 9.66
C LYS A 120 -6.72 9.15 9.26
N PRO A 121 -7.86 8.76 8.68
CA PRO A 121 -8.92 9.71 8.38
C PRO A 121 -9.44 10.30 9.70
N ASP A 122 -9.90 11.55 9.68
CA ASP A 122 -10.54 12.21 10.82
C ASP A 122 -11.91 11.57 11.05
N THR A 123 -11.88 10.35 11.59
CA THR A 123 -13.08 9.57 11.86
C THR A 123 -13.63 10.11 13.16
N THR A 124 -14.68 10.91 13.07
CA THR A 124 -15.65 10.96 14.17
C THR A 124 -16.21 9.55 14.21
N ILE A 125 -15.76 8.73 15.16
CA ILE A 125 -16.22 7.35 15.29
C ILE A 125 -17.71 7.44 15.59
N HIS A 126 -18.55 7.28 14.57
CA HIS A 126 -19.98 7.09 14.77
C HIS A 126 -20.16 5.69 15.33
N ASN A 127 -20.04 5.60 16.65
CA ASN A 127 -20.60 4.49 17.41
C ASN A 127 -22.12 4.53 17.17
N ALA A 128 -22.63 3.56 16.42
CA ALA A 128 -24.06 3.23 16.41
C ALA A 128 -24.37 2.26 17.56
#